data_AF-A0A1I3P524-F1
#
_entry.id   AF-A0A1I3P524-F1
#
_cell.length_a   1.000
_cell.length_b   1.000
_cell.length_c   1.000
_cell.angle_alpha   90.00
_cell.angle_beta   90.00
_cell.angle_gamma   90.00
#
_symmetry.space_group_name_H-M   'P 1'
#
loop_
_entity.id
_entity.type
_entity.pdbx_description
1 polymer ?
#
loop_
_entity_poly.entity_id
_entity_poly.type
_entity_poly.pdbx_seq_one_letter_code
_entity_poly.pdbx_strand_id
1 'polypeptide(L)'
;MLVLRSWLTVYATRRDRLKHLVGLAPATFGSPLAHKGRSWLGGVFKGRKEMGPDFLEAGDRVLDALELGSRFTWDLAEKDLFGGVPYYGPHGDTPYVFIFCGTEGYGGIKKLISEPGTDGTVRRAGCGLNVRKIKADLTQSAPEGRIAFSAWSNVDIPMVPVAGLDHGSILSKPTEGLVDMVHAALGVEDGQALADWTKDADRRTRDVLTGLTRWQQFVIRARDERGDPIRDYYVQLEGRRKQGRAEALESFDLDVHTYGGDASLRNFHVNLDELDSESLQSLSLKVIASSGSSLVAYYGYASAAAAAAELGNEGTWQAELDLSGLLGEREVKFFYPFTTTLIELKLNREPLPLTGPNHVCRFIEMK
;
A
#
# COMPACT_ATOMS: atom_id res chain seq x y z
N MET A 1 -1.74 2.02 16.07
CA MET A 1 -1.57 2.92 14.91
C MET A 1 -2.90 3.26 14.23
N LEU A 2 -3.62 2.29 13.64
CA LEU A 2 -4.90 2.51 12.94
C LEU A 2 -5.89 3.41 13.70
N VAL A 3 -6.21 3.07 14.96
CA VAL A 3 -7.17 3.81 15.80
C VAL A 3 -6.69 5.23 16.10
N LEU A 4 -5.39 5.40 16.42
CA LEU A 4 -4.82 6.71 16.76
C LEU A 4 -4.79 7.63 15.54
N ARG A 5 -4.38 7.12 14.37
CA ARG A 5 -4.43 7.87 13.11
C ARG A 5 -5.86 8.28 12.77
N SER A 6 -6.82 7.35 12.86
CA SER A 6 -8.23 7.65 12.67
C SER A 6 -8.72 8.75 13.63
N TRP A 7 -8.38 8.64 14.93
CA TRP A 7 -8.70 9.65 15.93
C TRP A 7 -8.11 11.03 15.57
N LEU A 8 -6.84 11.10 15.14
CA LEU A 8 -6.20 12.35 14.72
C LEU A 8 -6.93 13.01 13.53
N THR A 9 -7.42 12.20 12.57
CA THR A 9 -8.20 12.73 11.43
C THR A 9 -9.59 13.21 11.81
N VAL A 10 -10.26 12.55 12.76
CA VAL A 10 -11.60 12.96 13.23
C VAL A 10 -11.52 14.19 14.13
N TYR A 11 -10.49 14.26 14.99
CA TYR A 11 -10.32 15.32 15.98
C TYR A 11 -9.13 16.22 15.65
N ALA A 12 -9.10 16.76 14.42
CA ALA A 12 -7.99 17.56 13.90
C ALA A 12 -7.59 18.76 14.79
N THR A 13 -8.55 19.35 15.52
CA THR A 13 -8.32 20.47 16.46
C THR A 13 -7.75 20.06 17.81
N ARG A 14 -7.51 18.76 18.03
CA ARG A 14 -6.95 18.19 19.27
C ARG A 14 -5.64 17.45 19.00
N ARG A 15 -5.05 17.59 17.81
CA ARG A 15 -3.84 16.87 17.40
C ARG A 15 -2.63 17.25 18.26
N ASP A 16 -2.55 18.53 18.63
CA ASP A 16 -1.57 19.11 19.56
C ASP A 16 -1.58 18.47 20.96
N ARG A 17 -2.65 17.76 21.34
CA ARG A 17 -2.72 17.01 22.61
C ARG A 17 -1.90 15.73 22.60
N LEU A 18 -1.54 15.21 21.43
CA LEU A 18 -0.66 14.06 21.30
C LEU A 18 0.73 14.55 20.91
N LYS A 19 1.67 14.54 21.86
CA LYS A 19 3.06 14.98 21.62
C LYS A 19 3.89 13.90 20.92
N HIS A 20 3.74 12.64 21.32
CA HIS A 20 4.51 11.52 20.78
C HIS A 20 3.62 10.33 20.43
N LEU A 21 3.89 9.74 19.27
CA LEU A 21 3.24 8.53 18.79
C LEU A 21 4.29 7.45 18.52
N VAL A 22 4.39 6.46 19.40
CA VAL A 22 5.31 5.33 19.25
C VAL A 22 4.55 4.10 18.78
N GLY A 23 4.93 3.57 17.61
CA GLY A 23 4.43 2.31 17.07
C GLY A 23 5.44 1.20 17.26
N LEU A 24 5.07 0.16 18.02
CA LEU A 24 5.82 -1.09 18.11
C LEU A 24 5.12 -2.14 17.24
N ALA A 25 5.73 -2.47 16.10
CA ALA A 25 5.18 -3.32 15.05
C ALA A 25 3.74 -2.96 14.58
N PRO A 26 3.42 -1.69 14.29
CA PRO A 26 2.09 -1.33 13.86
C PRO A 26 1.74 -1.90 12.48
N ALA A 27 0.56 -2.53 12.37
CA ALA A 27 -0.04 -2.93 11.09
C ALA A 27 -0.61 -1.72 10.33
N THR A 28 0.24 -0.74 9.98
CA THR A 28 -0.15 0.57 9.44
C THR A 28 -0.89 0.45 8.10
N PHE A 29 -0.43 -0.44 7.21
CA PHE A 29 -1.08 -0.79 5.95
C PHE A 29 -1.51 -2.26 5.92
N GLY A 30 -1.95 -2.75 7.08
CA GLY A 30 -2.55 -4.05 7.25
C GLY A 30 -1.59 -5.18 7.61
N SER A 31 -2.16 -6.39 7.71
CA SER A 31 -1.48 -7.62 8.15
C SER A 31 -2.01 -8.84 7.40
N PRO A 32 -1.14 -9.77 6.94
CA PRO A 32 -1.58 -11.06 6.39
C PRO A 32 -2.43 -11.90 7.34
N LEU A 33 -2.32 -11.67 8.66
CA LEU A 33 -3.08 -12.41 9.67
C LEU A 33 -4.50 -11.86 9.88
N ALA A 34 -4.82 -10.65 9.38
CA ALA A 34 -6.10 -10.01 9.63
C ALA A 34 -7.27 -10.76 8.98
N HIS A 35 -7.15 -11.14 7.70
CA HIS A 35 -8.15 -11.96 7.00
C HIS A 35 -8.28 -13.35 7.64
N LYS A 36 -7.16 -13.96 8.05
CA LYS A 36 -7.14 -15.24 8.79
C LYS A 36 -7.86 -15.12 10.14
N GLY A 37 -7.72 -13.99 10.84
CA GLY A 37 -8.39 -13.68 12.10
C GLY A 37 -9.92 -13.52 12.00
N ARG A 38 -10.44 -13.13 10.82
CA ARG A 38 -11.89 -13.05 10.53
C ARG A 38 -12.54 -14.42 10.28
N SER A 39 -11.74 -15.44 9.96
CA SER A 39 -12.25 -16.81 9.83
C SER A 39 -12.67 -17.37 11.20
N TRP A 40 -13.61 -18.32 11.21
CA TRP A 40 -14.15 -18.97 12.43
C TRP A 40 -13.05 -19.45 13.42
N LEU A 41 -11.87 -19.83 12.91
CA LEU A 41 -10.71 -20.20 13.71
C LEU A 41 -10.19 -19.04 14.58
N GLY A 42 -10.18 -17.80 14.08
CA GLY A 42 -9.76 -16.61 14.85
C GLY A 42 -10.69 -16.32 16.03
N GLY A 43 -12.00 -16.42 15.82
CA GLY A 43 -13.00 -16.30 16.89
C GLY A 43 -12.84 -17.37 17.97
N VAL A 44 -12.58 -18.63 17.59
CA VAL A 44 -12.39 -19.75 18.53
C VAL A 44 -11.10 -19.63 19.36
N PHE A 45 -10.00 -19.13 18.75
CA PHE A 45 -8.71 -19.03 19.43
C PHE A 45 -8.49 -17.70 20.19
N LYS A 46 -9.07 -16.58 19.72
CA LYS A 46 -8.83 -15.23 20.25
C LYS A 46 -10.10 -14.43 20.60
N GLY A 47 -11.29 -14.90 20.22
CA GLY A 47 -12.54 -14.21 20.51
C GLY A 47 -12.90 -14.25 22.00
N ARG A 48 -13.76 -13.31 22.41
CA ARG A 48 -14.24 -13.24 23.79
C ARG A 48 -14.98 -14.55 24.14
N LYS A 49 -14.54 -15.22 25.21
CA LYS A 49 -15.04 -16.56 25.63
C LYS A 49 -16.20 -16.51 26.62
N GLU A 50 -16.64 -15.31 26.98
CA GLU A 50 -17.81 -15.10 27.85
C GLU A 50 -19.08 -15.31 27.03
N MET A 51 -19.95 -16.22 27.48
CA MET A 51 -21.25 -16.47 26.86
C MET A 51 -22.13 -15.22 27.01
N GLY A 52 -22.47 -14.59 25.88
CA GLY A 52 -23.21 -13.32 25.79
C GLY A 52 -23.29 -12.83 24.35
N PRO A 53 -23.85 -11.63 24.10
CA PRO A 53 -23.97 -11.07 22.74
C PRO A 53 -22.63 -10.82 22.04
N ASP A 54 -21.54 -10.72 22.81
CA ASP A 54 -20.16 -10.51 22.31
C ASP A 54 -19.36 -11.83 22.22
N PHE A 55 -20.01 -13.00 22.39
CA PHE A 55 -19.32 -14.29 22.32
C PHE A 55 -18.70 -14.48 20.92
N LEU A 56 -17.38 -14.72 20.88
CA LEU A 56 -16.54 -14.76 19.67
C LEU A 56 -16.35 -13.43 18.92
N GLU A 57 -16.82 -12.29 19.46
CA GLU A 57 -16.52 -10.97 18.90
C GLU A 57 -14.99 -10.75 18.96
N ALA A 58 -14.39 -10.50 17.79
CA ALA A 58 -12.95 -10.41 17.59
C ALA A 58 -12.52 -9.02 17.06
N GLY A 59 -13.42 -8.02 17.10
CA GLY A 59 -13.19 -6.72 16.51
C GLY A 59 -13.23 -6.76 14.98
N ASP A 60 -14.23 -7.41 14.38
CA ASP A 60 -14.30 -7.67 12.93
C ASP A 60 -14.12 -6.41 12.07
N ARG A 61 -14.62 -5.25 12.51
CA ARG A 61 -14.40 -3.97 11.82
C ARG A 61 -12.95 -3.52 11.85
N VAL A 62 -12.25 -3.76 12.96
CA VAL A 62 -10.82 -3.47 13.08
C VAL A 62 -10.03 -4.47 12.24
N LEU A 63 -10.39 -5.76 12.25
CA LEU A 63 -9.73 -6.76 11.42
C LEU A 63 -9.94 -6.52 9.93
N ASP A 64 -11.14 -6.11 9.51
CA ASP A 64 -11.43 -5.68 8.14
C ASP A 64 -10.59 -4.46 7.75
N ALA A 65 -10.50 -3.46 8.64
CA ALA A 65 -9.65 -2.30 8.42
C ALA A 65 -8.15 -2.62 8.44
N LEU A 66 -7.73 -3.67 9.15
CA LEU A 66 -6.34 -4.17 9.16
C LEU A 66 -6.06 -5.19 8.05
N GLU A 67 -7.06 -5.54 7.24
CA GLU A 67 -6.84 -6.41 6.10
C GLU A 67 -5.93 -5.71 5.08
N LEU A 68 -5.06 -6.50 4.45
CA LEU A 68 -4.18 -5.99 3.40
C LEU A 68 -5.03 -5.40 2.27
N GLY A 69 -4.73 -4.15 1.90
CA GLY A 69 -5.48 -3.43 0.87
C GLY A 69 -6.85 -2.92 1.34
N SER A 70 -7.11 -2.86 2.65
CA SER A 70 -8.40 -2.37 3.16
C SER A 70 -8.74 -0.98 2.65
N ARG A 71 -10.02 -0.77 2.33
CA ARG A 71 -10.51 0.55 1.93
C ARG A 71 -10.31 1.59 3.03
N PHE A 72 -10.42 1.18 4.29
CA PHE A 72 -10.24 2.07 5.43
C PHE A 72 -8.81 2.64 5.52
N THR A 73 -7.77 1.82 5.36
CA THR A 73 -6.38 2.30 5.42
C THR A 73 -6.04 3.18 4.22
N TRP A 74 -6.59 2.87 3.05
CA TRP A 74 -6.53 3.74 1.87
C TRP A 74 -7.12 5.12 2.15
N ASP A 75 -8.39 5.18 2.56
CA ASP A 75 -9.10 6.44 2.80
C ASP A 75 -8.51 7.23 3.97
N LEU A 76 -7.92 6.54 4.94
CA LEU A 76 -7.19 7.19 6.02
C LEU A 76 -5.92 7.87 5.50
N ALA A 77 -5.12 7.18 4.68
CA ALA A 77 -3.91 7.72 4.07
C ALA A 77 -4.18 8.93 3.16
N GLU A 78 -5.30 8.96 2.42
CA GLU A 78 -5.73 10.15 1.67
C GLU A 78 -5.89 11.38 2.56
N LYS A 79 -6.29 11.19 3.82
CA LYS A 79 -6.57 12.28 4.76
C LYS A 79 -5.31 12.75 5.49
N ASP A 80 -4.58 11.83 6.11
CA ASP A 80 -3.46 12.18 7.01
C ASP A 80 -2.11 12.25 6.30
N LEU A 81 -1.88 11.45 5.25
CA LEU A 81 -0.58 11.37 4.58
C LEU A 81 -0.53 12.20 3.29
N PHE A 82 -1.62 12.21 2.51
CA PHE A 82 -1.72 12.92 1.22
C PHE A 82 -2.64 14.14 1.26
N GLY A 83 -3.12 14.51 2.46
CA GLY A 83 -3.94 15.70 2.66
C GLY A 83 -3.13 17.00 2.48
N GLY A 84 -3.85 18.10 2.25
CA GLY A 84 -3.24 19.43 2.04
C GLY A 84 -2.60 20.06 3.29
N VAL A 85 -2.74 19.44 4.46
CA VAL A 85 -2.18 19.91 5.74
C VAL A 85 -1.39 18.76 6.36
N PRO A 86 -0.17 19.00 6.88
CA PRO A 86 0.60 17.97 7.56
C PRO A 86 -0.13 17.47 8.82
N TYR A 87 -0.06 16.16 9.05
CA TYR A 87 -0.52 15.51 10.28
C TYR A 87 0.63 15.09 11.18
N TYR A 88 1.82 14.95 10.61
CA TYR A 88 3.04 14.51 11.25
C TYR A 88 4.17 15.40 10.76
N GLY A 89 4.54 16.39 11.57
CA GLY A 89 5.52 17.41 11.25
C GLY A 89 6.63 17.49 12.30
N PRO A 90 7.65 18.33 12.06
CA PRO A 90 8.75 18.54 13.00
C PRO A 90 8.41 19.64 14.04
N HIS A 91 7.12 19.97 14.18
CA HIS A 91 6.63 21.10 14.98
C HIS A 91 5.64 20.58 16.04
N GLY A 92 5.59 21.27 17.18
CA GLY A 92 4.81 20.85 18.35
C GLY A 92 3.29 20.92 18.20
N ASP A 93 2.75 21.34 17.04
CA ASP A 93 1.33 21.31 16.70
C ASP A 93 0.89 19.96 16.09
N THR A 94 1.84 19.05 15.89
CA THR A 94 1.62 17.68 15.42
C THR A 94 2.40 16.67 16.29
N PRO A 95 1.97 15.40 16.37
CA PRO A 95 2.73 14.38 17.08
C PRO A 95 4.04 14.04 16.37
N TYR A 96 5.13 13.91 17.15
CA TYR A 96 6.36 13.25 16.71
C TYR A 96 6.13 11.74 16.64
N VAL A 97 6.39 11.13 15.47
CA VAL A 97 6.06 9.72 15.23
C VAL A 97 7.32 8.88 15.11
N PHE A 98 7.32 7.74 15.81
CA PHE A 98 8.44 6.79 15.83
C PHE A 98 7.91 5.38 15.63
N ILE A 99 8.43 4.66 14.64
CA ILE A 99 7.91 3.34 14.26
C ILE A 99 9.03 2.32 14.30
N PHE A 100 8.81 1.23 14.99
CA PHE A 100 9.75 0.12 15.13
C PHE A 100 9.12 -1.18 14.63
N CYS A 101 9.90 -2.07 14.02
CA CYS A 101 9.43 -3.39 13.60
C CYS A 101 10.52 -4.44 13.78
N GLY A 102 10.11 -5.64 14.18
CA GLY A 102 11.00 -6.79 14.30
C GLY A 102 11.55 -7.24 12.94
N THR A 103 12.74 -7.83 12.95
CA THR A 103 13.34 -8.44 11.75
C THR A 103 12.94 -9.89 11.54
N GLU A 104 12.49 -10.58 12.60
CA GLU A 104 12.25 -12.02 12.60
C GLU A 104 10.77 -12.36 12.49
N GLY A 105 10.48 -13.45 11.78
CA GLY A 105 9.18 -14.12 11.89
C GLY A 105 9.08 -14.92 13.19
N TYR A 106 7.88 -15.43 13.50
CA TYR A 106 7.70 -16.28 14.67
C TYR A 106 8.55 -17.56 14.57
N GLY A 107 9.15 -17.95 15.70
CA GLY A 107 9.87 -19.23 15.82
C GLY A 107 8.97 -20.46 16.03
N GLY A 108 9.59 -21.65 16.01
CA GLY A 108 8.93 -22.92 16.31
C GLY A 108 7.78 -23.26 15.37
N ILE A 109 6.68 -23.81 15.91
CA ILE A 109 5.50 -24.22 15.13
C ILE A 109 4.83 -23.01 14.45
N LYS A 110 4.95 -21.81 15.02
CA LYS A 110 4.38 -20.57 14.47
C LYS A 110 5.16 -20.02 13.26
N LYS A 111 6.31 -20.61 12.90
CA LYS A 111 7.03 -20.26 11.67
C LYS A 111 6.20 -20.54 10.42
N LEU A 112 5.34 -21.57 10.45
CA LEU A 112 4.47 -21.96 9.32
C LEU A 112 3.46 -20.88 8.91
N ILE A 113 3.16 -19.93 9.79
CA ILE A 113 2.25 -18.82 9.52
C ILE A 113 2.98 -17.50 9.28
N SER A 114 4.31 -17.49 9.34
CA SER A 114 5.14 -16.30 9.10
C SER A 114 5.53 -16.25 7.63
N GLU A 115 5.19 -15.15 6.97
CA GLU A 115 5.53 -14.90 5.57
C GLU A 115 6.89 -14.17 5.48
N PRO A 116 7.73 -14.42 4.45
CA PRO A 116 8.95 -13.64 4.21
C PRO A 116 8.64 -12.13 4.15
N GLY A 117 9.59 -11.28 4.51
CA GLY A 117 9.35 -9.83 4.55
C GLY A 117 8.54 -9.33 5.75
N THR A 118 8.14 -10.21 6.68
CA THR A 118 7.33 -9.86 7.86
C THR A 118 8.06 -10.05 9.19
N ASP A 119 7.56 -9.41 10.25
CA ASP A 119 7.91 -9.72 11.65
C ASP A 119 7.09 -10.91 12.22
N GLY A 120 6.49 -11.71 11.34
CA GLY A 120 5.55 -12.79 11.68
C GLY A 120 4.08 -12.36 11.69
N THR A 121 3.77 -11.06 11.73
CA THR A 121 2.38 -10.56 11.66
C THR A 121 2.21 -9.41 10.68
N VAL A 122 3.17 -8.51 10.56
CA VAL A 122 3.09 -7.30 9.74
C VAL A 122 4.19 -7.32 8.69
N ARG A 123 3.85 -6.95 7.45
CA ARG A 123 4.84 -6.73 6.39
C ARG A 123 5.69 -5.52 6.78
N ARG A 124 7.02 -5.66 6.80
CA ARG A 124 7.94 -4.58 7.15
C ARG A 124 7.71 -3.33 6.30
N ALA A 125 7.46 -3.52 5.00
CA ALA A 125 7.13 -2.46 4.05
C ALA A 125 5.76 -1.79 4.30
N GLY A 126 4.88 -2.42 5.09
CA GLY A 126 3.57 -1.89 5.52
C GLY A 126 3.55 -1.34 6.94
N CYS A 127 4.69 -1.28 7.62
CA CYS A 127 4.79 -0.87 9.02
C CYS A 127 4.97 0.65 9.19
N GLY A 128 5.84 1.26 8.38
CA GLY A 128 6.14 2.69 8.41
C GLY A 128 5.01 3.58 7.89
N LEU A 129 5.21 4.90 8.03
CA LEU A 129 4.36 5.94 7.42
C LEU A 129 5.04 6.64 6.25
N ASN A 130 6.27 6.24 5.89
CA ASN A 130 6.95 6.61 4.65
C ASN A 130 6.28 5.93 3.44
N VAL A 131 5.15 6.50 3.01
CA VAL A 131 4.38 5.98 1.87
C VAL A 131 4.44 6.92 0.69
N ARG A 132 3.97 6.45 -0.46
CA ARG A 132 3.96 7.21 -1.71
C ARG A 132 2.67 6.90 -2.44
N LYS A 133 2.14 7.85 -3.21
CA LYS A 133 0.95 7.62 -4.03
C LYS A 133 1.20 8.01 -5.47
N ILE A 134 1.07 7.04 -6.36
CA ILE A 134 1.04 7.19 -7.81
C ILE A 134 -0.41 7.27 -8.25
N LYS A 135 -0.77 8.28 -9.02
CA LYS A 135 -2.04 8.37 -9.73
C LYS A 135 -1.77 8.01 -11.18
N ALA A 136 -2.40 6.94 -11.65
CA ALA A 136 -2.48 6.54 -13.04
C ALA A 136 -3.87 6.93 -13.58
N ASP A 137 -4.03 8.19 -13.97
CA ASP A 137 -5.27 8.73 -14.53
C ASP A 137 -5.30 8.56 -16.05
N LEU A 138 -5.82 7.43 -16.50
CA LEU A 138 -5.92 7.11 -17.92
C LEU A 138 -7.18 7.71 -18.56
N THR A 139 -7.93 8.54 -17.84
CA THR A 139 -8.97 9.38 -18.45
C THR A 139 -8.37 10.58 -19.18
N GLN A 140 -7.09 10.90 -18.93
CA GLN A 140 -6.38 12.01 -19.54
C GLN A 140 -5.83 11.64 -20.93
N SER A 141 -6.27 12.38 -21.96
CA SER A 141 -5.77 12.19 -23.32
C SER A 141 -4.33 12.66 -23.51
N ALA A 142 -3.88 13.67 -22.76
CA ALA A 142 -2.50 14.15 -22.76
C ALA A 142 -1.58 13.24 -21.92
N PRO A 143 -0.45 12.74 -22.45
CA PRO A 143 0.47 11.87 -21.72
C PRO A 143 1.02 12.49 -20.43
N GLU A 144 1.26 13.80 -20.40
CA GLU A 144 1.94 14.52 -19.31
C GLU A 144 1.16 14.52 -17.99
N GLY A 145 -0.14 14.21 -18.03
CA GLY A 145 -1.02 14.15 -16.85
C GLY A 145 -1.42 12.74 -16.40
N ARG A 146 -1.02 11.69 -17.14
CA ARG A 146 -1.51 10.33 -16.87
C ARG A 146 -0.87 9.68 -15.66
N ILE A 147 0.43 9.93 -15.43
CA ILE A 147 1.15 9.43 -14.26
C ILE A 147 1.62 10.61 -13.44
N ALA A 148 1.15 10.71 -12.21
CA ALA A 148 1.54 11.77 -11.27
C ALA A 148 1.80 11.20 -9.88
N PHE A 149 2.76 11.78 -9.17
CA PHE A 149 2.93 11.51 -7.75
C PHE A 149 2.12 12.52 -6.93
N SER A 150 1.46 12.03 -5.89
CA SER A 150 0.77 12.91 -4.95
C SER A 150 1.81 13.66 -4.13
N ALA A 151 1.57 14.95 -3.89
CA ALA A 151 2.41 15.75 -3.02
C ALA A 151 2.48 15.13 -1.61
N TRP A 152 3.64 15.23 -0.99
CA TRP A 152 3.90 14.76 0.36
C TRP A 152 4.16 15.97 1.26
N SER A 153 3.37 16.13 2.31
CA SER A 153 3.46 17.29 3.22
C SER A 153 4.03 16.94 4.60
N ASN A 154 4.14 15.65 4.92
CA ASN A 154 4.62 15.18 6.22
C ASN A 154 6.15 15.04 6.24
N VAL A 155 6.75 14.94 7.42
CA VAL A 155 8.14 14.48 7.53
C VAL A 155 8.26 13.02 7.11
N ASP A 156 9.48 12.57 6.81
CA ASP A 156 9.73 11.15 6.57
C ASP A 156 9.64 10.38 7.91
N ILE A 157 8.90 9.26 7.89
CA ILE A 157 8.62 8.45 9.08
C ILE A 157 8.83 6.98 8.70
N PRO A 158 10.08 6.58 8.47
CA PRO A 158 10.42 5.21 8.14
C PRO A 158 10.23 4.29 9.34
N MET A 159 10.21 3.00 9.07
CA MET A 159 10.30 1.97 10.10
C MET A 159 11.76 1.77 10.51
N VAL A 160 12.01 1.79 11.81
CA VAL A 160 13.30 1.44 12.43
C VAL A 160 13.34 -0.07 12.69
N PRO A 161 14.25 -0.83 12.06
CA PRO A 161 14.30 -2.27 12.23
C PRO A 161 14.95 -2.65 13.56
N VAL A 162 14.34 -3.60 14.27
CA VAL A 162 14.82 -4.12 15.55
C VAL A 162 15.25 -5.58 15.40
N ALA A 163 16.56 -5.79 15.39
CA ALA A 163 17.15 -7.10 15.15
C ALA A 163 16.73 -8.15 16.18
N GLY A 164 16.45 -9.36 15.71
CA GLY A 164 16.21 -10.54 16.56
C GLY A 164 14.84 -10.58 17.25
N LEU A 165 13.96 -9.61 16.99
CA LEU A 165 12.61 -9.57 17.53
C LEU A 165 11.57 -9.91 16.46
N ASP A 166 10.48 -10.53 16.90
CA ASP A 166 9.26 -10.76 16.15
C ASP A 166 8.14 -9.84 16.67
N HIS A 167 6.96 -9.93 16.05
CA HIS A 167 5.81 -9.10 16.40
C HIS A 167 5.39 -9.19 17.88
N GLY A 168 5.59 -10.35 18.52
CA GLY A 168 5.23 -10.56 19.92
C GLY A 168 6.34 -10.19 20.88
N SER A 169 7.59 -10.52 20.54
CA SER A 169 8.75 -10.26 21.40
C SER A 169 9.15 -8.79 21.44
N ILE A 170 8.87 -8.00 20.39
CA ILE A 170 9.09 -6.54 20.41
C ILE A 170 8.37 -5.83 21.56
N LEU A 171 7.22 -6.36 21.99
CA LEU A 171 6.46 -5.84 23.14
C LEU A 171 6.75 -6.61 24.43
N SER A 172 6.75 -7.93 24.37
CA SER A 172 6.80 -8.77 25.58
C SER A 172 8.21 -8.95 26.15
N LYS A 173 9.25 -8.81 25.31
CA LYS A 173 10.67 -8.97 25.66
C LYS A 173 11.54 -8.03 24.81
N PRO A 174 11.33 -6.70 24.91
CA PRO A 174 12.12 -5.74 24.15
C PRO A 174 13.60 -5.83 24.54
N THR A 175 14.49 -5.53 23.60
CA THR A 175 15.92 -5.38 23.90
C THR A 175 16.17 -4.06 24.64
N GLU A 176 17.25 -3.98 25.41
CA GLU A 176 17.65 -2.73 26.08
C GLU A 176 17.82 -1.59 25.06
N GLY A 177 18.44 -1.87 23.91
CA GLY A 177 18.59 -0.88 22.84
C GLY A 177 17.27 -0.34 22.27
N LEU A 178 16.22 -1.17 22.19
CA LEU A 178 14.88 -0.69 21.82
C LEU A 178 14.28 0.20 22.90
N VAL A 179 14.37 -0.22 24.16
CA VAL A 179 13.88 0.57 25.30
C VAL A 179 14.56 1.95 25.33
N ASP A 180 15.87 2.00 25.12
CA ASP A 180 16.64 3.24 25.06
C ASP A 180 16.19 4.15 23.91
N MET A 181 15.96 3.59 22.71
CA MET A 181 15.48 4.38 21.56
C MET A 181 14.07 4.95 21.80
N VAL A 182 13.17 4.16 22.41
CA VAL A 182 11.83 4.61 22.78
C VAL A 182 11.89 5.68 23.87
N HIS A 183 12.72 5.52 24.89
CA HIS A 183 12.91 6.53 25.92
C HIS A 183 13.46 7.84 25.34
N ALA A 184 14.45 7.77 24.45
CA ALA A 184 14.96 8.93 23.73
C ALA A 184 13.89 9.61 22.86
N ALA A 185 13.03 8.83 22.19
CA ALA A 185 11.94 9.35 21.38
C ALA A 185 10.93 10.19 22.20
N LEU A 186 10.63 9.75 23.43
CA LEU A 186 9.76 10.50 24.35
C LEU A 186 10.39 11.81 24.85
N GLY A 187 11.71 11.97 24.71
CA GLY A 187 12.44 13.20 25.02
C GLY A 187 12.48 14.23 23.88
N VAL A 188 11.97 13.90 22.69
CA VAL A 188 11.96 14.83 21.54
C VAL A 188 10.96 15.95 21.79
N GLU A 189 11.41 17.21 21.70
CA GLU A 189 10.57 18.38 21.96
C GLU A 189 10.39 19.31 20.76
N ASP A 190 11.35 19.29 19.82
CA ASP A 190 11.38 20.14 18.64
C ASP A 190 11.94 19.40 17.41
N GLY A 191 11.93 20.07 16.26
CA GLY A 191 12.41 19.52 15.00
C GLY A 191 13.91 19.19 14.99
N GLN A 192 14.74 19.88 15.79
CA GLN A 192 16.17 19.59 15.87
C GLN A 192 16.40 18.29 16.65
N ALA A 193 15.72 18.14 17.80
CA ALA A 193 15.74 16.91 18.58
C ALA A 193 15.20 15.72 17.77
N LEU A 194 14.18 15.93 16.94
CA LEU A 194 13.68 14.90 16.02
C LEU A 194 14.75 14.50 15.00
N ALA A 195 15.41 15.47 14.36
CA ALA A 195 16.46 15.20 13.38
C ALA A 195 17.66 14.46 14.01
N ASP A 196 18.06 14.84 15.22
CA ASP A 196 19.14 14.20 15.96
C ASP A 196 18.77 12.78 16.38
N TRP A 197 17.53 12.56 16.83
CA TRP A 197 17.01 11.24 17.13
C TRP A 197 17.02 10.34 15.89
N THR A 198 16.52 10.82 14.74
CA THR A 198 16.48 10.05 13.49
C THR A 198 17.87 9.65 13.04
N LYS A 199 18.83 10.59 13.10
CA LYS A 199 20.23 10.32 12.74
C LYS A 199 20.90 9.29 13.64
N ASP A 200 20.58 9.30 14.94
CA ASP A 200 21.07 8.29 15.88
C ASP A 200 20.43 6.92 15.62
N ALA A 201 19.11 6.85 15.43
CA ALA A 201 18.41 5.62 15.08
C ALA A 201 18.99 5.00 13.80
N ASP A 202 19.11 5.78 12.72
CA ASP A 202 19.69 5.35 11.45
C ASP A 202 21.11 4.82 11.61
N ARG A 203 21.93 5.47 12.45
CA ARG A 203 23.29 5.00 12.74
C ARG A 203 23.27 3.65 13.46
N ARG A 204 22.44 3.50 14.49
CA ARG A 204 22.36 2.27 15.31
C ARG A 204 21.82 1.08 14.53
N THR A 205 20.89 1.32 13.59
CA THR A 205 20.19 0.25 12.87
C THR A 205 20.64 0.09 11.42
N ARG A 206 21.68 0.81 10.98
CA ARG A 206 22.20 0.77 9.61
C ARG A 206 22.48 -0.65 9.14
N ASP A 207 23.33 -1.36 9.88
CA ASP A 207 23.78 -2.70 9.50
C ASP A 207 22.61 -3.68 9.45
N VAL A 208 21.68 -3.54 10.39
CA VAL A 208 20.43 -4.30 10.43
C VAL A 208 19.63 -4.04 9.16
N LEU A 209 19.36 -2.77 8.82
CA LEU A 209 18.58 -2.39 7.65
C LEU A 209 19.24 -2.87 6.35
N THR A 210 20.56 -2.71 6.21
CA THR A 210 21.31 -3.16 5.02
C THR A 210 21.37 -4.67 4.86
N GLY A 211 21.23 -5.41 5.96
CA GLY A 211 21.18 -6.88 5.95
C GLY A 211 19.79 -7.44 5.65
N LEU A 212 18.74 -6.61 5.64
CA LEU A 212 17.38 -7.07 5.33
C LEU A 212 17.16 -7.20 3.83
N THR A 213 16.48 -8.29 3.44
CA THR A 213 15.91 -8.41 2.10
C THR A 213 15.00 -7.23 1.81
N ARG A 214 15.16 -6.63 0.63
CA ARG A 214 14.45 -5.41 0.24
C ARG A 214 13.04 -5.74 -0.25
N TRP A 215 12.07 -5.65 0.65
CA TRP A 215 10.66 -5.81 0.30
C TRP A 215 9.97 -4.46 0.10
N GLN A 216 9.03 -4.38 -0.83
CA GLN A 216 8.13 -3.25 -1.02
C GLN A 216 6.69 -3.74 -1.06
N GLN A 217 5.78 -2.93 -0.54
CA GLN A 217 4.35 -3.19 -0.62
C GLN A 217 3.70 -2.24 -1.63
N PHE A 218 2.88 -2.74 -2.54
CA PHE A 218 2.01 -1.92 -3.37
C PHE A 218 0.56 -2.15 -2.98
N VAL A 219 -0.23 -1.09 -2.85
CA VAL A 219 -1.69 -1.20 -2.76
C VAL A 219 -2.25 -0.53 -3.99
N ILE A 220 -2.93 -1.30 -4.83
CA ILE A 220 -3.52 -0.80 -6.07
C ILE A 220 -5.02 -0.70 -5.88
N ARG A 221 -5.59 0.46 -6.22
CA ARG A 221 -7.03 0.69 -6.27
C ARG A 221 -7.43 1.05 -7.68
N ALA A 222 -8.29 0.24 -8.30
CA ALA A 222 -8.84 0.51 -9.62
C ALA A 222 -10.26 1.11 -9.52
N ARG A 223 -10.51 2.22 -10.20
CA ARG A 223 -11.84 2.85 -10.24
C ARG A 223 -12.14 3.48 -11.60
N ASP A 224 -13.40 3.71 -11.88
CA ASP A 224 -13.80 4.46 -13.07
C ASP A 224 -13.80 5.98 -12.84
N GLU A 225 -14.20 6.74 -13.86
CA GLU A 225 -14.23 8.19 -13.86
C GLU A 225 -15.28 8.78 -12.91
N ARG A 226 -16.28 7.98 -12.52
CA ARG A 226 -17.35 8.31 -11.57
C ARG A 226 -16.97 7.95 -10.15
N GLY A 227 -15.88 7.20 -9.97
CA GLY A 227 -15.38 6.76 -8.68
C GLY A 227 -15.89 5.37 -8.26
N ASP A 228 -16.61 4.67 -9.14
CA ASP A 228 -17.08 3.31 -8.89
C ASP A 228 -15.89 2.33 -8.95
N PRO A 229 -15.89 1.29 -8.09
CA PRO A 229 -14.79 0.32 -8.05
C PRO A 229 -14.76 -0.57 -9.31
N ILE A 230 -13.57 -0.74 -9.89
CA ILE A 230 -13.31 -1.71 -10.96
C ILE A 230 -12.82 -2.99 -10.30
N ARG A 231 -13.71 -3.98 -10.16
CA ARG A 231 -13.45 -5.20 -9.38
C ARG A 231 -12.73 -6.29 -10.18
N ASP A 232 -12.97 -6.34 -11.48
CA ASP A 232 -12.32 -7.28 -12.39
C ASP A 232 -11.26 -6.56 -13.22
N TYR A 233 -10.02 -6.63 -12.71
CA TYR A 233 -8.85 -6.11 -13.39
C TYR A 233 -7.65 -7.02 -13.14
N TYR A 234 -6.64 -6.87 -13.97
CA TYR A 234 -5.35 -7.53 -13.84
C TYR A 234 -4.25 -6.51 -14.14
N VAL A 235 -3.15 -6.62 -13.41
CA VAL A 235 -1.98 -5.78 -13.60
C VAL A 235 -0.76 -6.66 -13.63
N GLN A 236 0.19 -6.35 -14.50
CA GLN A 236 1.47 -7.04 -14.60
C GLN A 236 2.54 -5.99 -14.88
N LEU A 237 3.67 -6.08 -14.20
CA LEU A 237 4.84 -5.32 -14.60
C LEU A 237 5.62 -6.09 -15.66
N GLU A 238 6.00 -5.40 -16.73
CA GLU A 238 6.93 -5.91 -17.73
C GLU A 238 8.20 -5.06 -17.70
N GLY A 239 9.35 -5.71 -17.89
CA GLY A 239 10.64 -5.05 -17.82
C GLY A 239 11.58 -5.54 -18.91
N ARG A 240 12.61 -4.75 -19.19
CA ARG A 240 13.71 -5.18 -20.07
C ARG A 240 15.04 -4.91 -19.40
N ARG A 241 15.89 -5.93 -19.34
CA ARG A 241 17.28 -5.81 -18.86
C ARG A 241 18.24 -5.59 -20.02
N LYS A 242 19.50 -5.26 -19.71
CA LYS A 242 20.54 -5.04 -20.72
C LYS A 242 20.65 -6.23 -21.68
N GLN A 243 20.48 -5.98 -22.98
CA GLN A 243 20.51 -6.99 -24.06
C GLN A 243 19.42 -8.09 -23.97
N GLY A 244 18.43 -7.93 -23.09
CA GLY A 244 17.30 -8.85 -22.94
C GLY A 244 16.11 -8.47 -23.80
N ARG A 245 15.20 -9.44 -23.95
CA ARG A 245 13.82 -9.18 -24.43
C ARG A 245 12.97 -8.59 -23.30
N ALA A 246 11.86 -7.96 -23.65
CA ALA A 246 10.84 -7.64 -22.66
C ALA A 246 10.33 -8.94 -22.00
N GLU A 247 10.21 -8.93 -20.68
CA GLU A 247 9.78 -10.05 -19.87
C GLU A 247 8.76 -9.62 -18.83
N ALA A 248 7.80 -10.49 -18.52
CA ALA A 248 6.95 -10.33 -17.36
C ALA A 248 7.80 -10.45 -16.10
N LEU A 249 7.64 -9.50 -15.18
CA LEU A 249 8.27 -9.53 -13.88
C LEU A 249 7.44 -10.41 -12.95
N GLU A 250 7.60 -11.73 -13.09
CA GLU A 250 6.79 -12.75 -12.38
C GLU A 250 6.77 -12.53 -10.86
N SER A 251 7.88 -12.08 -10.26
CA SER A 251 7.96 -11.83 -8.81
C SER A 251 7.08 -10.68 -8.30
N PHE A 252 6.50 -9.87 -9.20
CA PHE A 252 5.51 -8.87 -8.85
C PHE A 252 4.15 -9.49 -8.48
N ASP A 253 3.76 -10.56 -9.16
CA ASP A 253 2.42 -11.17 -9.06
C ASP A 253 2.36 -12.40 -8.12
N LEU A 254 3.48 -12.75 -7.47
CA LEU A 254 3.56 -13.95 -6.61
C LEU A 254 2.76 -13.85 -5.30
N ASP A 255 2.75 -12.69 -4.66
CA ASP A 255 2.08 -12.47 -3.37
C ASP A 255 1.09 -11.30 -3.47
N VAL A 256 -0.09 -11.61 -4.02
CA VAL A 256 -1.20 -10.68 -4.19
C VAL A 256 -2.36 -11.04 -3.27
N HIS A 257 -2.67 -10.13 -2.34
CA HIS A 257 -3.86 -10.22 -1.49
C HIS A 257 -4.96 -9.33 -2.07
N THR A 258 -6.08 -9.94 -2.47
CA THR A 258 -7.29 -9.18 -2.85
C THR A 258 -8.11 -8.89 -1.60
N TYR A 259 -8.41 -7.62 -1.35
CA TYR A 259 -9.18 -7.22 -0.17
C TYR A 259 -10.61 -7.80 -0.26
N GLY A 260 -11.02 -8.54 0.77
CA GLY A 260 -12.30 -9.25 0.78
C GLY A 260 -13.53 -8.35 0.71
N GLY A 261 -13.43 -7.12 1.23
CA GLY A 261 -14.54 -6.15 1.19
C GLY A 261 -14.75 -5.47 -0.16
N ASP A 262 -13.70 -5.34 -0.98
CA ASP A 262 -13.73 -4.66 -2.27
C ASP A 262 -12.54 -5.12 -3.14
N ALA A 263 -12.82 -5.98 -4.13
CA ALA A 263 -11.82 -6.57 -5.02
C ALA A 263 -11.15 -5.55 -5.98
N SER A 264 -11.62 -4.29 -5.99
CA SER A 264 -10.91 -3.21 -6.67
C SER A 264 -9.64 -2.77 -5.95
N LEU A 265 -9.44 -3.20 -4.69
CA LEU A 265 -8.20 -3.01 -3.94
C LEU A 265 -7.42 -4.31 -3.81
N ARG A 266 -6.14 -4.26 -4.15
CA ARG A 266 -5.22 -5.39 -4.06
C ARG A 266 -3.88 -4.96 -3.49
N ASN A 267 -3.29 -5.81 -2.66
CA ASN A 267 -2.00 -5.59 -2.02
C ASN A 267 -0.96 -6.56 -2.57
N PHE A 268 0.12 -6.05 -3.13
CA PHE A 268 1.23 -6.79 -3.71
C PHE A 268 2.44 -6.69 -2.79
N HIS A 269 3.10 -7.80 -2.51
CA HIS A 269 4.31 -7.84 -1.69
C HIS A 269 5.48 -8.35 -2.52
N VAL A 270 6.40 -7.43 -2.81
CA VAL A 270 7.38 -7.63 -3.87
C VAL A 270 8.77 -7.68 -3.25
N ASN A 271 9.48 -8.77 -3.50
CA ASN A 271 10.89 -8.89 -3.16
C ASN A 271 11.73 -8.20 -4.25
N LEU A 272 12.28 -7.03 -3.94
CA LEU A 272 13.06 -6.24 -4.88
C LEU A 272 14.44 -6.84 -5.18
N ASP A 273 14.94 -7.72 -4.31
CA ASP A 273 16.20 -8.46 -4.53
C ASP A 273 16.01 -9.56 -5.56
N GLU A 274 14.89 -10.30 -5.49
CA GLU A 274 14.54 -11.32 -6.49
C GLU A 274 14.09 -10.69 -7.81
N LEU A 275 13.36 -9.57 -7.74
CA LEU A 275 12.99 -8.77 -8.91
C LEU A 275 14.22 -8.17 -9.61
N ASP A 276 15.33 -7.95 -8.89
CA ASP A 276 16.52 -7.26 -9.36
C ASP A 276 16.15 -5.94 -10.10
N SER A 277 15.38 -5.08 -9.40
CA SER A 277 14.83 -3.86 -10.02
C SER A 277 15.90 -2.90 -10.58
N GLU A 278 17.13 -2.98 -10.07
CA GLU A 278 18.22 -2.07 -10.44
C GLU A 278 18.82 -2.37 -11.81
N SER A 279 18.66 -3.58 -12.34
CA SER A 279 19.17 -3.94 -13.68
C SER A 279 18.15 -3.69 -14.81
N LEU A 280 16.96 -3.19 -14.48
CA LEU A 280 15.93 -2.82 -15.45
C LEU A 280 16.32 -1.55 -16.22
N GLN A 281 16.16 -1.58 -17.54
CA GLN A 281 16.34 -0.44 -18.46
C GLN A 281 15.02 0.17 -18.91
N SER A 282 13.94 -0.61 -18.87
CA SER A 282 12.58 -0.15 -19.10
C SER A 282 11.63 -0.85 -18.16
N LEU A 283 10.52 -0.19 -17.86
CA LEU A 283 9.46 -0.71 -17.02
C LEU A 283 8.13 -0.29 -17.65
N SER A 284 7.20 -1.21 -17.72
CA SER A 284 5.82 -0.89 -18.06
C SER A 284 4.84 -1.62 -17.16
N LEU A 285 3.65 -1.04 -17.02
CA LEU A 285 2.52 -1.61 -16.31
C LEU A 285 1.46 -1.99 -17.34
N LYS A 286 1.30 -3.27 -17.58
CA LYS A 286 0.17 -3.82 -18.32
C LYS A 286 -1.06 -3.81 -17.42
N VAL A 287 -2.17 -3.34 -17.95
CA VAL A 287 -3.45 -3.26 -17.27
C VAL A 287 -4.49 -3.93 -18.16
N ILE A 288 -5.28 -4.82 -17.57
CA ILE A 288 -6.47 -5.41 -18.18
C ILE A 288 -7.65 -5.09 -17.25
N ALA A 289 -8.77 -4.63 -17.77
CA ALA A 289 -9.97 -4.38 -16.98
C ALA A 289 -11.19 -4.88 -17.74
N SER A 290 -12.11 -5.54 -17.05
CA SER A 290 -13.35 -6.07 -17.63
C SER A 290 -14.56 -5.55 -16.89
N SER A 291 -15.58 -5.14 -17.64
CA SER A 291 -16.89 -4.83 -17.08
C SER A 291 -17.74 -6.09 -16.87
N GLY A 292 -17.36 -7.21 -17.49
CA GLY A 292 -18.19 -8.43 -17.58
C GLY A 292 -19.47 -8.22 -18.38
N SER A 293 -19.51 -7.21 -19.27
CA SER A 293 -20.71 -6.81 -20.00
C SER A 293 -20.41 -6.46 -21.46
N SER A 294 -21.28 -6.90 -22.37
CA SER A 294 -21.25 -6.47 -23.77
C SER A 294 -21.83 -5.07 -24.00
N LEU A 295 -22.37 -4.41 -22.97
CA LEU A 295 -23.04 -3.11 -23.09
C LEU A 295 -22.13 -1.94 -22.72
N VAL A 296 -21.13 -2.17 -21.88
CA VAL A 296 -20.25 -1.14 -21.31
C VAL A 296 -18.84 -1.71 -21.23
N ALA A 297 -17.82 -0.89 -21.45
CA ALA A 297 -16.42 -1.27 -21.26
C ALA A 297 -15.69 -0.23 -20.41
N TYR A 298 -14.60 -0.67 -19.79
CA TYR A 298 -13.60 0.28 -19.31
C TYR A 298 -12.70 0.73 -20.47
N TYR A 299 -12.18 1.95 -20.40
CA TYR A 299 -11.34 2.51 -21.46
C TYR A 299 -10.37 3.56 -20.90
N GLY A 300 -9.12 3.53 -21.33
CA GLY A 300 -8.12 4.53 -20.96
C GLY A 300 -7.18 4.88 -22.11
N TYR A 301 -6.55 6.03 -22.01
CA TYR A 301 -5.49 6.48 -22.91
C TYR A 301 -4.12 5.93 -22.46
N ALA A 302 -3.31 5.39 -23.39
CA ALA A 302 -2.05 4.68 -23.09
C ALA A 302 -0.83 5.22 -23.88
N SER A 303 0.39 4.85 -23.45
CA SER A 303 1.68 5.49 -23.83
C SER A 303 2.23 5.12 -25.21
N ALA A 304 1.80 3.99 -25.79
CA ALA A 304 2.07 3.69 -27.20
C ALA A 304 0.77 3.82 -27.99
N ALA A 305 0.88 3.93 -29.31
CA ALA A 305 -0.17 3.49 -30.23
C ALA A 305 -0.34 1.96 -30.07
N ALA A 306 -0.75 1.52 -28.88
CA ALA A 306 -1.29 0.21 -28.65
C ALA A 306 -2.39 0.08 -29.70
N ALA A 307 -2.16 -0.83 -30.65
CA ALA A 307 -3.09 -1.16 -31.71
C ALA A 307 -4.50 -1.10 -31.12
N ALA A 308 -5.33 -0.21 -31.70
CA ALA A 308 -6.72 0.07 -31.35
C ALA A 308 -7.22 -0.87 -30.25
N ALA A 309 -7.22 -0.39 -28.99
CA ALA A 309 -7.58 -1.17 -27.81
C ALA A 309 -8.57 -2.28 -28.19
N GLU A 310 -8.08 -3.51 -28.30
CA GLU A 310 -8.92 -4.63 -28.72
C GLU A 310 -9.91 -4.84 -27.60
N LEU A 311 -11.08 -4.22 -27.75
CA LEU A 311 -12.21 -4.48 -26.89
C LEU A 311 -12.60 -5.92 -27.15
N GLY A 312 -12.22 -6.78 -26.22
CA GLY A 312 -12.60 -8.18 -26.25
C GLY A 312 -14.10 -8.32 -26.09
N ASN A 313 -14.58 -9.55 -26.27
CA ASN A 313 -15.93 -9.92 -25.85
C ASN A 313 -16.12 -9.53 -24.37
N GLU A 314 -17.30 -9.03 -24.01
CA GLU A 314 -17.67 -8.63 -22.63
C GLU A 314 -16.98 -7.36 -22.09
N GLY A 315 -16.56 -6.45 -22.98
CA GLY A 315 -16.10 -5.11 -22.56
C GLY A 315 -14.73 -5.13 -21.86
N THR A 316 -13.90 -6.11 -22.21
CA THR A 316 -12.52 -6.23 -21.75
C THR A 316 -11.64 -5.22 -22.48
N TRP A 317 -10.90 -4.41 -21.72
CA TRP A 317 -9.93 -3.45 -22.22
C TRP A 317 -8.54 -3.78 -21.70
N GLN A 318 -7.53 -3.60 -22.53
CA GLN A 318 -6.14 -3.80 -22.17
C GLN A 318 -5.26 -2.66 -22.68
N ALA A 319 -4.25 -2.29 -21.90
CA ALA A 319 -3.23 -1.34 -22.31
C ALA A 319 -1.93 -1.50 -21.53
N GLU A 320 -0.90 -0.81 -21.99
CA GLU A 320 0.41 -0.75 -21.37
C GLU A 320 0.79 0.71 -21.07
N LEU A 321 1.26 0.95 -19.85
CA LEU A 321 1.75 2.24 -19.38
C LEU A 321 3.27 2.19 -19.26
N ASP A 322 3.96 3.09 -19.94
CA ASP A 322 5.41 3.25 -19.83
C ASP A 322 5.76 3.95 -18.51
N LEU A 323 6.46 3.21 -17.65
CA LEU A 323 6.97 3.66 -16.36
C LEU A 323 8.50 3.78 -16.36
N SER A 324 9.16 3.65 -17.51
CA SER A 324 10.63 3.64 -17.63
C SER A 324 11.26 4.91 -17.09
N GLY A 325 10.56 6.04 -17.20
CA GLY A 325 10.97 7.30 -16.59
C GLY A 325 11.11 7.28 -15.06
N LEU A 326 10.55 6.26 -14.40
CA LEU A 326 10.53 6.09 -12.94
C LEU A 326 11.60 5.11 -12.41
N LEU A 327 12.45 4.56 -13.28
CA LEU A 327 13.56 3.67 -12.89
C LEU A 327 14.84 4.44 -12.49
N GLY A 328 15.08 5.59 -13.12
CA GLY A 328 16.35 6.34 -12.99
C GLY A 328 16.52 7.11 -11.68
N GLU A 329 17.63 7.86 -11.59
CA GLU A 329 17.86 8.80 -10.49
C GLU A 329 16.96 10.03 -10.61
N ARG A 330 15.74 9.86 -10.11
CA ARG A 330 14.80 10.95 -9.85
C ARG A 330 14.56 11.06 -8.36
N GLU A 331 14.04 12.22 -7.96
CA GLU A 331 13.52 12.44 -6.61
C GLU A 331 12.45 11.39 -6.25
N VAL A 332 11.74 10.85 -7.25
CA VAL A 332 10.74 9.80 -7.06
C VAL A 332 10.96 8.61 -7.99
N LYS A 333 11.13 7.43 -7.40
CA LYS A 333 11.34 6.14 -8.08
C LYS A 333 10.13 5.22 -7.92
N PHE A 334 9.89 4.32 -8.88
CA PHE A 334 8.82 3.32 -8.75
C PHE A 334 9.14 2.30 -7.64
N PHE A 335 10.34 1.72 -7.70
CA PHE A 335 10.85 0.81 -6.67
C PHE A 335 11.59 1.58 -5.58
N TYR A 336 11.20 1.35 -4.33
CA TYR A 336 11.82 1.96 -3.15
C TYR A 336 11.55 1.06 -1.94
N PRO A 337 12.59 0.43 -1.40
CA PRO A 337 12.46 -0.62 -0.40
C PRO A 337 11.84 -0.10 0.90
N PHE A 338 11.23 -1.02 1.65
CA PHE A 338 10.65 -0.78 2.97
C PHE A 338 9.56 0.30 3.00
N THR A 339 8.83 0.47 1.88
CA THR A 339 7.70 1.41 1.79
C THR A 339 6.43 0.76 1.28
N THR A 340 5.30 1.40 1.59
CA THR A 340 4.03 1.16 0.91
C THR A 340 3.83 2.19 -0.20
N THR A 341 3.49 1.72 -1.40
CA THR A 341 3.17 2.55 -2.56
C THR A 341 1.71 2.34 -2.94
N LEU A 342 0.90 3.40 -2.79
CA LEU A 342 -0.47 3.40 -3.28
C LEU A 342 -0.46 3.70 -4.78
N ILE A 343 -1.19 2.93 -5.57
CA ILE A 343 -1.41 3.19 -7.00
C ILE A 343 -2.90 3.32 -7.24
N GLU A 344 -3.33 4.51 -7.63
CA GLU A 344 -4.71 4.78 -8.00
C GLU A 344 -4.83 4.71 -9.52
N LEU A 345 -5.44 3.64 -10.02
CA LEU A 345 -5.73 3.44 -11.43
C LEU A 345 -7.14 3.98 -11.73
N LYS A 346 -7.24 4.92 -12.66
CA LYS A 346 -8.52 5.51 -13.09
C LYS A 346 -8.74 5.29 -14.59
N LEU A 347 -9.86 4.67 -14.94
CA LEU A 347 -10.31 4.43 -16.32
C LEU A 347 -11.63 5.16 -16.59
N ASN A 348 -11.99 5.38 -17.85
CA ASN A 348 -13.35 5.74 -18.25
C ASN A 348 -14.23 4.49 -18.30
N ARG A 349 -15.53 4.64 -18.10
CA ARG A 349 -16.56 3.64 -18.29
C ARG A 349 -17.54 4.12 -19.35
N GLU A 350 -17.48 3.49 -20.52
CA GLU A 350 -18.20 3.95 -21.72
C GLU A 350 -19.15 2.87 -22.26
N PRO A 351 -20.34 3.23 -22.74
CA PRO A 351 -21.22 2.28 -23.41
C PRO A 351 -20.62 1.83 -24.73
N LEU A 352 -20.83 0.56 -25.06
CA LEU A 352 -20.33 -0.06 -26.29
C LEU A 352 -21.33 0.07 -27.45
N PRO A 353 -20.87 0.09 -28.72
CA PRO A 353 -19.48 0.28 -29.13
C PRO A 353 -18.98 1.69 -28.79
N LEU A 354 -17.66 1.85 -28.59
CA LEU A 354 -17.05 3.16 -28.27
C LEU A 354 -17.18 4.19 -29.41
N THR A 355 -17.47 3.73 -30.62
CA THR A 355 -17.66 4.59 -31.79
C THR A 355 -19.00 4.25 -32.46
N GLY A 356 -19.77 5.29 -32.81
CA GLY A 356 -21.11 5.15 -33.39
C GLY A 356 -22.25 5.05 -32.35
N PRO A 357 -23.47 4.71 -32.78
CA PRO A 357 -24.62 4.57 -31.88
C PRO A 357 -24.40 3.42 -30.88
N ASN A 358 -24.37 3.74 -29.59
CA ASN A 358 -24.14 2.74 -28.56
C ASN A 358 -25.40 1.90 -28.24
N HIS A 359 -25.19 0.74 -27.63
CA HIS A 359 -26.22 -0.25 -27.32
C HIS A 359 -27.19 0.18 -26.21
N VAL A 360 -26.80 1.14 -25.37
CA VAL A 360 -27.55 1.57 -24.17
C VAL A 360 -28.49 2.74 -24.48
N CYS A 361 -28.00 3.71 -25.24
CA CYS A 361 -28.66 4.97 -25.56
C CYS A 361 -28.85 5.08 -27.07
N ARG A 362 -29.73 4.25 -27.65
CA ARG A 362 -30.18 4.41 -29.04
C ARG A 362 -31.64 4.83 -29.09
N PHE A 363 -31.93 5.86 -29.88
CA PHE A 363 -33.31 6.13 -30.29
C PHE A 363 -33.72 5.04 -31.26
N ILE A 364 -34.78 4.30 -30.93
CA ILE A 364 -35.39 3.38 -31.88
C ILE A 364 -36.16 4.25 -32.87
N GLU A 365 -35.75 4.25 -34.14
CA GLU A 365 -36.60 4.81 -35.20
C GLU A 365 -37.92 4.03 -35.19
N MET A 366 -38.99 4.68 -34.74
CA MET A 366 -40.35 4.17 -34.91
C MET A 366 -40.65 4.22 -36.41
N LYS A 367 -40.73 3.04 -37.04
CA LYS A 367 -41.17 2.88 -38.42
C LYS A 367 -42.65 3.18 -38.59
#